data_AF-A0A4Z1BKU8-F1
#
_entry.id   AF-A0A4Z1BKU8-F1
#
_cell.length_a   1.000
_cell.length_b   1.000
_cell.length_c   1.000
_cell.angle_alpha   90.00
_cell.angle_beta   90.00
_cell.angle_gamma   90.00
#
_symmetry.space_group_name_H-M   'P 1'
#
loop_
_entity.id
_entity.type
_entity.pdbx_description
1 polymer ?
#
loop_
_entity_poly.entity_id
_entity_poly.type
_entity_poly.pdbx_seq_one_letter_code
_entity_poly.pdbx_strand_id
1 'polypeptide(L)'
;MADYSIFTSESVSEGHPDKLADQISDAVLDAILVDDPHARVACETMVKTGVAIVGGEITTNAWVDLEDLVRGVIKDIGYTSSKVGYDGDTCGVINIIGKQSVDIAQGVDRQKPEDQGAGDQGLMFGYASNETEVLMPAPITFAHRLMERQAEARKGGLLPWLRPDAKSQVTCSYKDGRVSGIDAVVLSTQHDEDVSQADLKEAVMELIVKNVLPAELLHKDTEFHINPTGKFVIGGPVGDCGLTGRKIIVDTYGGMARHGGGAFSGKDPSKVDRSAAYAGRYVAKNIVAAGLADKCEIQVSYAIGVAQPTSISLNTFGTGKISDDKIIKLVREHFDLRPYAITNMLDLLHPMYRATAAYGHFGREPQQVTVGGKTFTTFPWEKTDRAAALKDAAGV
;
A
#
# COMPACT_ATOMS: atom_id res chain seq x y z
N MET A 1 3.51 15.51 22.01
CA MET A 1 2.15 15.14 21.57
C MET A 1 1.61 14.19 22.62
N ALA A 2 0.31 14.16 22.90
CA ALA A 2 -0.22 13.16 23.82
C ALA A 2 -0.04 11.79 23.15
N ASP A 3 0.79 10.92 23.73
CA ASP A 3 0.88 9.54 23.28
C ASP A 3 -0.50 8.90 23.45
N TYR A 4 -1.01 8.30 22.38
CA TYR A 4 -2.27 7.58 22.43
C TYR A 4 -2.17 6.47 23.47
N SER A 5 -3.14 6.37 24.37
CA SER A 5 -3.29 5.19 25.23
C SER A 5 -3.94 4.03 24.49
N ILE A 6 -4.71 4.32 23.45
CA ILE A 6 -5.41 3.36 22.58
C ILE A 6 -5.36 3.90 21.14
N PHE A 7 -5.02 3.05 20.18
CA PHE A 7 -5.01 3.40 18.76
C PHE A 7 -5.58 2.26 17.90
N THR A 8 -6.32 2.61 16.84
CA THR A 8 -6.99 1.66 15.96
C THR A 8 -6.58 1.89 14.52
N SER A 9 -6.28 0.81 13.81
CA SER A 9 -6.14 0.81 12.34
C SER A 9 -7.00 -0.29 11.72
N GLU A 10 -7.29 -0.14 10.43
CA GLU A 10 -8.05 -1.11 9.66
C GLU A 10 -7.36 -1.49 8.35
N SER A 11 -7.80 -2.61 7.78
CA SER A 11 -7.41 -3.06 6.45
C SER A 11 -8.56 -3.79 5.77
N VAL A 12 -8.43 -4.03 4.47
CA VAL A 12 -9.41 -4.72 3.65
C VAL A 12 -8.69 -5.68 2.70
N SER A 13 -9.36 -6.75 2.30
CA SER A 13 -8.78 -7.76 1.41
C SER A 13 -8.65 -7.26 -0.02
N GLU A 14 -7.93 -8.02 -0.85
CA GLU A 14 -7.88 -7.84 -2.31
C GLU A 14 -9.26 -7.90 -3.00
N GLY A 15 -10.28 -8.48 -2.36
CA GLY A 15 -11.64 -8.54 -2.91
C GLY A 15 -12.47 -7.28 -2.63
N HIS A 16 -12.06 -6.42 -1.71
CA HIS A 16 -12.77 -5.17 -1.46
C HIS A 16 -12.84 -4.34 -2.76
N PRO A 17 -13.99 -3.73 -3.11
CA PRO A 17 -14.18 -3.11 -4.43
C PRO A 17 -13.17 -1.97 -4.71
N ASP A 18 -12.86 -1.12 -3.73
CA ASP A 18 -11.77 -0.14 -3.89
C ASP A 18 -10.41 -0.78 -4.16
N LYS A 19 -10.10 -1.91 -3.49
CA LYS A 19 -8.83 -2.62 -3.70
C LYS A 19 -8.79 -3.39 -5.01
N LEU A 20 -9.93 -3.85 -5.50
CA LEU A 20 -10.06 -4.37 -6.85
C LEU A 20 -9.74 -3.27 -7.89
N ALA A 21 -10.26 -2.07 -7.69
CA ALA A 21 -9.94 -0.93 -8.56
C ALA A 21 -8.44 -0.58 -8.53
N ASP A 22 -7.82 -0.52 -7.35
CA ASP A 22 -6.37 -0.30 -7.20
C ASP A 22 -5.55 -1.37 -7.94
N GLN A 23 -5.93 -2.65 -7.79
CA GLN A 23 -5.24 -3.76 -8.45
C GLN A 23 -5.38 -3.75 -9.97
N ILE A 24 -6.55 -3.35 -10.50
CA ILE A 24 -6.73 -3.19 -11.95
C ILE A 24 -5.84 -2.06 -12.45
N SER A 25 -5.85 -0.90 -11.79
CA SER A 25 -5.04 0.26 -12.19
C SER A 25 -3.53 -0.06 -12.19
N ASP A 26 -3.05 -0.79 -11.18
CA ASP A 26 -1.65 -1.22 -11.15
C ASP A 26 -1.33 -2.39 -12.10
N ALA A 27 -2.29 -3.26 -12.42
CA ALA A 27 -2.09 -4.27 -13.46
C ALA A 27 -1.89 -3.63 -14.84
N VAL A 28 -2.63 -2.56 -15.15
CA VAL A 28 -2.44 -1.77 -16.37
C VAL A 28 -1.05 -1.14 -16.40
N LEU A 29 -0.63 -0.52 -15.30
CA LEU A 29 0.72 0.03 -15.16
C LEU A 29 1.79 -1.03 -15.39
N ASP A 30 1.69 -2.17 -14.70
CA ASP A 30 2.67 -3.25 -14.82
C ASP A 30 2.73 -3.79 -16.25
N ALA A 31 1.59 -4.05 -16.89
CA ALA A 31 1.53 -4.52 -18.27
C ALA A 31 2.23 -3.56 -19.25
N ILE A 32 2.11 -2.25 -19.03
CA ILE A 32 2.79 -1.24 -19.83
C ILE A 32 4.30 -1.23 -19.56
N LEU A 33 4.72 -1.27 -18.29
CA LEU A 33 6.13 -1.17 -17.90
C LEU A 33 6.98 -2.38 -18.33
N VAL A 34 6.36 -3.52 -18.63
CA VAL A 34 7.05 -4.68 -19.23
C VAL A 34 7.74 -4.27 -20.53
N ASP A 35 7.01 -3.60 -21.42
CA ASP A 35 7.46 -3.25 -22.77
C ASP A 35 8.02 -1.82 -22.86
N ASP A 36 7.48 -0.89 -22.08
CA ASP A 36 7.85 0.52 -22.09
C ASP A 36 8.13 1.05 -20.67
N PRO A 37 9.36 0.85 -20.14
CA PRO A 37 9.73 1.27 -18.78
C PRO A 37 9.66 2.78 -18.55
N HIS A 38 9.57 3.59 -19.61
CA HIS A 38 9.52 5.05 -19.53
C HIS A 38 8.12 5.61 -19.82
N ALA A 39 7.11 4.75 -19.93
CA ALA A 39 5.73 5.14 -20.12
C ALA A 39 5.24 6.10 -19.02
N ARG A 40 4.37 7.02 -19.41
CA ARG A 40 3.64 7.89 -18.48
C ARG A 40 2.25 7.31 -18.28
N VAL A 41 1.91 6.94 -17.05
CA VAL A 41 0.65 6.29 -16.72
C VAL A 41 0.00 7.03 -15.55
N ALA A 42 -1.27 7.38 -15.72
CA ALA A 42 -2.21 7.79 -14.70
C ALA A 42 -3.53 7.06 -14.98
N CYS A 43 -3.59 5.79 -14.59
CA CYS A 43 -4.72 4.90 -14.82
C CYS A 43 -5.67 4.93 -13.62
N GLU A 44 -6.94 5.23 -13.87
CA GLU A 44 -7.98 5.26 -12.86
C GLU A 44 -9.03 4.19 -13.17
N THR A 45 -9.47 3.46 -12.15
CA THR A 45 -10.50 2.42 -12.29
C THR A 45 -11.67 2.69 -11.37
N MET A 46 -12.89 2.53 -11.90
CA MET A 46 -14.13 2.43 -11.14
C MET A 46 -14.78 1.05 -11.37
N VAL A 47 -15.17 0.36 -10.30
CA VAL A 47 -15.88 -0.92 -10.38
C VAL A 47 -17.24 -0.82 -9.69
N LYS A 48 -18.28 -1.36 -10.33
CA LYS A 48 -19.63 -1.50 -9.75
C LYS A 48 -20.33 -2.71 -10.39
N THR A 49 -21.49 -3.11 -9.87
CA THR A 49 -22.32 -4.21 -10.39
C THR A 49 -22.28 -4.33 -11.92
N GLY A 50 -21.65 -5.39 -12.42
CA GLY A 50 -21.60 -5.73 -13.84
C GLY A 50 -20.65 -4.90 -14.71
N VAL A 51 -19.83 -4.00 -14.16
CA VAL A 51 -18.92 -3.16 -14.96
C VAL A 51 -17.59 -2.85 -14.27
N ALA A 52 -16.52 -2.79 -15.05
CA ALA A 52 -15.26 -2.13 -14.73
C ALA A 52 -15.02 -1.01 -15.76
N ILE A 53 -14.87 0.23 -15.29
CA ILE A 53 -14.56 1.39 -16.12
C ILE A 53 -13.12 1.78 -15.86
N VAL A 54 -12.31 1.79 -16.91
CA VAL A 54 -10.89 2.14 -16.86
C VAL A 54 -10.68 3.42 -17.67
N GLY A 55 -10.07 4.42 -17.05
CA GLY A 55 -9.83 5.75 -17.64
C GLY A 55 -8.52 6.38 -17.19
N GLY A 56 -8.41 7.68 -17.41
CA GLY A 56 -7.22 8.48 -17.11
C GLY A 56 -6.35 8.71 -18.35
N GLU A 57 -5.07 9.00 -18.12
CA GLU A 57 -4.14 9.44 -19.17
C GLU A 57 -2.93 8.52 -19.27
N ILE A 58 -2.71 7.97 -20.47
CA ILE A 58 -1.58 7.09 -20.75
C ILE A 58 -0.83 7.56 -22.01
N THR A 59 0.50 7.64 -21.88
CA THR A 59 1.43 7.86 -22.99
C THR A 59 2.46 6.74 -22.99
N THR A 60 2.39 5.86 -23.98
CA THR A 60 3.28 4.70 -24.11
C THR A 60 3.34 4.22 -25.56
N ASN A 61 4.39 3.46 -25.88
CA ASN A 61 4.48 2.66 -27.10
C ASN A 61 4.03 1.20 -26.90
N ALA A 62 3.75 0.78 -25.66
CA ALA A 62 3.26 -0.56 -25.35
C ALA A 62 1.84 -0.77 -25.89
N TRP A 63 1.53 -1.99 -26.29
CA TRP A 63 0.17 -2.42 -26.60
C TRP A 63 -0.30 -3.37 -25.51
N VAL A 64 -1.48 -3.08 -24.93
CA VAL A 64 -2.07 -3.88 -23.86
C VAL A 64 -3.50 -4.23 -24.24
N ASP A 65 -3.83 -5.52 -24.22
CA ASP A 65 -5.22 -5.96 -24.26
C ASP A 65 -5.89 -5.67 -22.93
N LEU A 66 -6.54 -4.51 -22.84
CA LEU A 66 -7.11 -4.03 -21.60
C LEU A 66 -8.28 -4.90 -21.13
N GLU A 67 -9.07 -5.45 -22.05
CA GLU A 67 -10.22 -6.28 -21.69
C GLU A 67 -9.74 -7.57 -21.05
N ASP A 68 -8.85 -8.30 -21.71
CA ASP A 68 -8.31 -9.56 -21.19
C ASP A 68 -7.56 -9.36 -19.87
N LEU A 69 -6.78 -8.27 -19.76
CA LEU A 69 -6.06 -7.93 -18.53
C LEU A 69 -7.02 -7.68 -17.35
N VAL A 70 -8.02 -6.82 -17.53
CA VAL A 70 -9.00 -6.47 -16.48
C VAL A 70 -9.76 -7.72 -16.03
N ARG A 71 -10.24 -8.52 -16.98
CA ARG A 71 -10.94 -9.79 -16.68
C ARG A 71 -10.04 -10.78 -15.95
N GLY A 72 -8.77 -10.88 -16.35
CA GLY A 72 -7.76 -11.69 -15.67
C GLY A 72 -7.60 -11.28 -14.21
N VAL A 73 -7.43 -9.98 -13.93
CA VAL A 73 -7.30 -9.46 -12.56
C VAL A 73 -8.52 -9.79 -11.71
N ILE A 74 -9.73 -9.58 -12.23
CA ILE A 74 -10.99 -9.87 -11.53
C ILE A 74 -11.07 -11.37 -11.16
N LYS A 75 -10.69 -12.25 -12.08
CA LYS A 75 -10.69 -13.70 -11.86
C LYS A 75 -9.62 -14.16 -10.87
N ASP A 76 -8.40 -13.63 -10.97
CA ASP A 76 -7.29 -13.93 -10.05
C ASP A 76 -7.62 -13.61 -8.59
N ILE A 77 -8.40 -12.54 -8.37
CA ILE A 77 -8.89 -12.14 -7.03
C ILE A 77 -9.96 -13.10 -6.51
N GLY A 78 -10.69 -13.78 -7.41
CA GLY A 78 -11.68 -14.80 -7.09
C GLY A 78 -13.13 -14.43 -7.45
N TYR A 79 -13.35 -13.36 -8.23
CA TYR A 79 -14.66 -13.02 -8.78
C TYR A 79 -14.89 -13.78 -10.09
N THR A 80 -15.22 -15.06 -9.97
CA THR A 80 -15.33 -16.03 -11.08
C THR A 80 -16.75 -16.55 -11.29
N SER A 81 -17.75 -15.95 -10.63
CA SER A 81 -19.13 -16.40 -10.75
C SER A 81 -20.14 -15.31 -10.45
N SER A 82 -21.11 -15.17 -11.34
CA SER A 82 -22.29 -14.31 -11.14
C SER A 82 -23.10 -14.65 -9.88
N LYS A 83 -22.88 -15.81 -9.23
CA LYS A 83 -23.47 -16.17 -7.93
C LYS A 83 -23.06 -15.20 -6.80
N VAL A 84 -21.89 -14.60 -6.88
CA VAL A 84 -21.43 -13.56 -5.94
C VAL A 84 -21.71 -12.15 -6.46
N GLY A 85 -22.43 -12.05 -7.58
CA GLY A 85 -22.90 -10.85 -8.27
C GLY A 85 -21.84 -10.10 -9.10
N TYR A 86 -20.58 -10.49 -9.03
CA TYR A 86 -19.50 -9.94 -9.84
C TYR A 86 -18.65 -11.07 -10.42
N ASP A 87 -18.36 -10.99 -11.71
CA ASP A 87 -17.85 -12.10 -12.50
C ASP A 87 -16.99 -11.56 -13.64
N GLY A 88 -15.71 -11.93 -13.65
CA GLY A 88 -14.76 -11.49 -14.68
C GLY A 88 -15.08 -12.00 -16.08
N ASP A 89 -15.86 -13.09 -16.22
CA ASP A 89 -16.24 -13.60 -17.54
C ASP A 89 -17.47 -12.88 -18.13
N THR A 90 -18.26 -12.20 -17.31
CA THR A 90 -19.53 -11.57 -17.76
C THR A 90 -19.61 -10.07 -17.55
N CYS A 91 -18.72 -9.46 -16.75
CA CYS A 91 -18.74 -8.01 -16.54
C CYS A 91 -18.42 -7.26 -17.84
N GLY A 92 -19.01 -6.07 -18.03
CA GLY A 92 -18.59 -5.14 -19.07
C GLY A 92 -17.26 -4.48 -18.70
N VAL A 93 -16.35 -4.32 -19.66
CA VAL A 93 -15.14 -3.52 -19.51
C VAL A 93 -15.28 -2.29 -20.40
N ILE A 94 -15.26 -1.10 -19.80
CA ILE A 94 -15.38 0.17 -20.52
C ILE A 94 -14.02 0.87 -20.47
N ASN A 95 -13.40 1.03 -21.64
CA ASN A 95 -12.17 1.79 -21.81
C ASN A 95 -12.48 3.24 -22.21
N ILE A 96 -12.07 4.19 -21.37
CA ILE A 96 -12.14 5.64 -21.62
C ILE A 96 -10.77 6.31 -21.41
N ILE A 97 -9.66 5.57 -21.59
CA ILE A 97 -8.30 6.11 -21.48
C ILE A 97 -8.02 7.10 -22.61
N GLY A 98 -7.51 8.28 -22.23
CA GLY A 98 -7.06 9.33 -23.14
C GLY A 98 -5.53 9.46 -23.21
N LYS A 99 -5.07 10.37 -24.07
CA LYS A 99 -3.65 10.77 -24.12
C LYS A 99 -3.38 11.83 -23.06
N GLN A 100 -2.17 11.83 -22.50
CA GLN A 100 -1.73 12.85 -21.55
C GLN A 100 -1.71 14.25 -22.20
N SER A 101 -2.03 15.28 -21.41
CA SER A 101 -1.93 16.67 -21.85
C SER A 101 -0.48 17.03 -22.23
N VAL A 102 -0.31 17.60 -23.43
CA VAL A 102 0.98 18.12 -23.92
C VAL A 102 1.54 19.22 -23.03
N ASP A 103 0.67 20.00 -22.37
CA ASP A 103 1.08 21.10 -21.49
C ASP A 103 1.68 20.59 -20.16
N ILE A 104 1.32 19.36 -19.75
CA ILE A 104 1.91 18.69 -18.58
C ILE A 104 3.25 18.06 -18.97
N ALA A 105 3.33 17.42 -20.15
CA ALA A 105 4.54 16.77 -20.63
C ALA A 105 5.74 17.73 -20.70
N GLN A 106 5.54 18.95 -21.22
CA GLN A 106 6.60 19.98 -21.30
C GLN A 106 7.18 20.42 -19.94
N GLY A 107 6.41 20.29 -18.85
CA GLY A 107 6.84 20.68 -17.51
C GLY A 107 7.71 19.63 -16.82
N VAL A 108 7.53 18.37 -17.23
CA VAL A 108 8.21 17.20 -16.65
C VAL A 108 9.44 16.81 -17.47
N ASP A 109 9.33 16.88 -18.80
CA ASP A 109 10.43 16.55 -19.69
C ASP A 109 11.45 17.70 -19.74
N ARG A 110 12.73 17.35 -19.51
CA ARG A 110 13.85 18.30 -19.51
C ARG A 110 14.93 17.84 -20.47
N GLN A 111 15.78 18.77 -20.90
CA GLN A 111 16.93 18.47 -21.75
C GLN A 111 17.91 17.48 -21.10
N LYS A 112 17.97 17.48 -19.76
CA LYS A 112 18.77 16.58 -18.95
C LYS A 112 17.84 15.74 -18.05
N PRO A 113 17.95 14.40 -18.06
CA PRO A 113 17.11 13.54 -17.22
C PRO A 113 17.19 13.88 -15.72
N GLU A 114 18.36 14.28 -15.21
CA GLU A 114 18.57 14.64 -13.81
C GLU A 114 17.79 15.89 -13.33
N ASP A 115 17.33 16.71 -14.28
CA ASP A 115 16.55 17.92 -14.01
C ASP A 115 15.04 17.65 -14.05
N GLN A 116 14.62 16.39 -14.27
CA GLN A 116 13.20 16.01 -14.31
C GLN A 116 12.44 16.59 -13.12
N GLY A 117 11.45 17.42 -13.44
CA GLY A 117 10.59 18.05 -12.46
C GLY A 117 9.58 17.07 -11.86
N ALA A 118 9.00 17.42 -10.71
CA ALA A 118 7.85 16.69 -10.19
C ALA A 118 6.68 16.72 -11.19
N GLY A 119 6.02 15.58 -11.36
CA GLY A 119 4.87 15.44 -12.25
C GLY A 119 3.62 16.24 -11.84
N ASP A 120 3.56 16.60 -10.55
CA ASP A 120 2.54 17.46 -9.96
C ASP A 120 3.13 18.17 -8.72
N GLN A 121 2.43 19.16 -8.18
CA GLN A 121 2.66 19.60 -6.81
C GLN A 121 2.18 18.54 -5.82
N GLY A 122 2.74 18.53 -4.62
CA GLY A 122 2.21 17.66 -3.58
C GLY A 122 3.07 17.65 -2.33
N LEU A 123 2.54 16.99 -1.30
CA LEU A 123 3.23 16.73 -0.05
C LEU A 123 3.11 15.24 0.26
N MET A 124 4.18 14.63 0.74
CA MET A 124 4.27 13.19 0.98
C MET A 124 4.85 12.96 2.36
N PHE A 125 4.43 11.87 3.00
CA PHE A 125 4.91 11.48 4.31
C PHE A 125 5.51 10.08 4.28
N GLY A 126 6.65 9.94 4.95
CA GLY A 126 7.32 8.70 5.27
C GLY A 126 7.25 8.43 6.76
N TYR A 127 7.06 7.17 7.16
CA TYR A 127 7.06 6.79 8.57
C TYR A 127 7.72 5.45 8.83
N ALA A 128 8.37 5.33 9.99
CA ALA A 128 8.82 4.07 10.56
C ALA A 128 8.78 4.11 12.08
N SER A 129 8.58 2.94 12.69
CA SER A 129 8.57 2.74 14.14
C SER A 129 9.12 1.34 14.44
N ASN A 130 9.85 1.17 15.53
CA ASN A 130 10.38 -0.14 15.96
C ASN A 130 9.35 -1.02 16.70
N GLU A 131 8.06 -0.72 16.59
CA GLU A 131 6.95 -1.51 17.16
C GLU A 131 6.82 -2.91 16.56
N THR A 132 7.31 -3.12 15.34
CA THR A 132 7.27 -4.41 14.63
C THR A 132 8.61 -4.66 13.92
N GLU A 133 8.90 -5.92 13.59
CA GLU A 133 10.15 -6.31 12.90
C GLU A 133 10.29 -5.65 11.52
N VAL A 134 9.18 -5.40 10.85
CA VAL A 134 9.14 -4.71 9.54
C VAL A 134 9.16 -3.18 9.66
N LEU A 135 9.40 -2.66 10.86
CA LEU A 135 9.49 -1.25 11.21
C LEU A 135 8.24 -0.43 10.86
N MET A 136 7.06 -1.02 11.05
CA MET A 136 5.75 -0.41 10.86
C MET A 136 4.99 -0.24 12.19
N PRO A 137 3.99 0.67 12.28
CA PRO A 137 3.07 0.69 13.40
C PRO A 137 2.37 -0.66 13.56
N ALA A 138 2.23 -1.15 14.79
CA ALA A 138 1.66 -2.48 15.03
C ALA A 138 0.19 -2.63 14.57
N PRO A 139 -0.73 -1.67 14.82
CA PRO A 139 -2.16 -1.87 14.50
C PRO A 139 -2.42 -2.10 13.01
N ILE A 140 -1.79 -1.32 12.13
CA ILE A 140 -1.94 -1.48 10.67
C ILE A 140 -1.26 -2.74 10.17
N THR A 141 -0.11 -3.10 10.76
CA THR A 141 0.61 -4.33 10.43
C THR A 141 -0.28 -5.54 10.73
N PHE A 142 -0.88 -5.61 11.91
CA PHE A 142 -1.79 -6.70 12.28
C PHE A 142 -3.04 -6.73 11.40
N ALA A 143 -3.65 -5.57 11.10
CA ALA A 143 -4.79 -5.51 10.19
C ALA A 143 -4.45 -6.04 8.78
N HIS A 144 -3.29 -5.68 8.21
CA HIS A 144 -2.84 -6.22 6.93
C HIS A 144 -2.68 -7.74 6.97
N ARG A 145 -1.96 -8.26 7.98
CA ARG A 145 -1.66 -9.69 8.09
C ARG A 145 -2.94 -10.52 8.27
N LEU A 146 -3.96 -9.99 8.94
CA LEU A 146 -5.27 -10.65 9.03
C LEU A 146 -5.95 -10.79 7.66
N MET A 147 -5.84 -9.77 6.80
CA MET A 147 -6.42 -9.80 5.45
C MET A 147 -5.64 -10.70 4.50
N GLU A 148 -4.31 -10.72 4.56
CA GLU A 148 -3.50 -11.68 3.80
C GLU A 148 -3.82 -13.11 4.22
N ARG A 149 -3.91 -13.38 5.53
CA ARG A 149 -4.24 -14.70 6.04
C ARG A 149 -5.65 -15.15 5.64
N GLN A 150 -6.62 -14.24 5.60
CA GLN A 150 -7.95 -14.52 5.07
C GLN A 150 -7.88 -14.92 3.59
N ALA A 151 -7.12 -14.19 2.78
CA ALA A 151 -6.96 -14.48 1.36
C ALA A 151 -6.22 -15.80 1.12
N GLU A 152 -5.19 -16.11 1.91
CA GLU A 152 -4.49 -17.40 1.90
C GLU A 152 -5.42 -18.56 2.23
N ALA A 153 -6.20 -18.46 3.31
CA ALA A 153 -7.13 -19.51 3.72
C ALA A 153 -8.19 -19.79 2.65
N ARG A 154 -8.65 -18.74 1.97
CA ARG A 154 -9.58 -18.83 0.84
C ARG A 154 -8.93 -19.46 -0.40
N LYS A 155 -7.84 -18.87 -0.90
CA LYS A 155 -7.17 -19.29 -2.14
C LYS A 155 -6.53 -20.68 -2.02
N GLY A 156 -6.07 -21.04 -0.82
CA GLY A 156 -5.54 -22.36 -0.51
C GLY A 156 -6.60 -23.43 -0.28
N GLY A 157 -7.90 -23.07 -0.28
CA GLY A 157 -9.00 -24.01 -0.05
C GLY A 157 -9.12 -24.52 1.39
N LEU A 158 -8.37 -23.94 2.34
CA LEU A 158 -8.48 -24.27 3.77
C LEU A 158 -9.87 -23.93 4.32
N LEU A 159 -10.40 -22.79 3.90
CA LEU A 159 -11.76 -22.34 4.19
C LEU A 159 -12.49 -22.06 2.87
N PRO A 160 -13.00 -23.10 2.19
CA PRO A 160 -13.49 -23.00 0.82
C PRO A 160 -14.78 -22.18 0.69
N TRP A 161 -15.49 -21.96 1.80
CA TRP A 161 -16.69 -21.12 1.87
C TRP A 161 -16.39 -19.63 1.99
N LEU A 162 -15.12 -19.22 2.14
CA LEU A 162 -14.73 -17.81 2.12
C LEU A 162 -14.86 -17.24 0.71
N ARG A 163 -15.37 -16.02 0.63
CA ARG A 163 -15.44 -15.22 -0.60
C ARG A 163 -14.44 -14.06 -0.56
N PRO A 164 -14.18 -13.38 -1.70
CA PRO A 164 -13.07 -12.44 -1.79
C PRO A 164 -13.12 -11.24 -0.84
N ASP A 165 -14.29 -10.64 -0.59
CA ASP A 165 -14.40 -9.40 0.19
C ASP A 165 -14.26 -9.64 1.70
N ALA A 166 -13.34 -8.95 2.35
CA ALA A 166 -13.16 -9.00 3.79
C ALA A 166 -12.56 -7.69 4.33
N LYS A 167 -12.76 -7.45 5.62
CA LYS A 167 -12.30 -6.28 6.36
C LYS A 167 -11.79 -6.69 7.74
N SER A 168 -10.73 -6.05 8.20
CA SER A 168 -10.22 -6.21 9.56
C SER A 168 -9.99 -4.86 10.22
N GLN A 169 -10.16 -4.81 11.53
CA GLN A 169 -9.79 -3.66 12.35
C GLN A 169 -9.12 -4.17 13.64
N VAL A 170 -8.03 -3.53 14.05
CA VAL A 170 -7.29 -3.91 15.25
C VAL A 170 -7.08 -2.66 16.11
N THR A 171 -7.51 -2.77 17.37
CA THR A 171 -7.33 -1.74 18.39
C THR A 171 -6.27 -2.21 19.38
N CYS A 172 -5.18 -1.45 19.49
CA CYS A 172 -4.08 -1.73 20.41
C CYS A 172 -4.04 -0.71 21.54
N SER A 173 -3.79 -1.17 22.77
CA SER A 173 -3.43 -0.33 23.90
C SER A 173 -1.93 -0.06 23.91
N TYR A 174 -1.55 1.11 24.42
CA TYR A 174 -0.17 1.54 24.53
C TYR A 174 0.16 1.97 25.96
N LYS A 175 1.38 1.64 26.38
CA LYS A 175 1.98 2.09 27.64
C LYS A 175 3.40 2.57 27.36
N ASP A 176 3.72 3.80 27.79
CA ASP A 176 5.03 4.42 27.61
C ASP A 176 5.50 4.40 26.13
N GLY A 177 4.56 4.68 25.21
CA GLY A 177 4.82 4.72 23.76
C GLY A 177 4.96 3.36 23.07
N ARG A 178 4.83 2.25 23.81
CA ARG A 178 4.94 0.87 23.31
C ARG A 178 3.59 0.15 23.36
N VAL A 179 3.37 -0.75 22.42
CA VAL A 179 2.17 -1.61 22.38
C VAL A 179 2.16 -2.50 23.62
N SER A 180 1.07 -2.42 24.40
CA SER A 180 0.90 -3.20 25.64
C SER A 180 -0.10 -4.34 25.52
N GLY A 181 -1.00 -4.29 24.53
CA GLY A 181 -2.02 -5.31 24.32
C GLY A 181 -2.91 -5.00 23.12
N ILE A 182 -3.75 -5.97 22.74
CA ILE A 182 -4.79 -5.83 21.72
C ILE A 182 -6.14 -5.85 22.44
N ASP A 183 -6.82 -4.71 22.44
CA ASP A 183 -8.07 -4.52 23.17
C ASP A 183 -9.27 -5.05 22.37
N ALA A 184 -9.25 -4.89 21.04
CA ALA A 184 -10.35 -5.36 20.18
C ALA A 184 -9.87 -5.74 18.77
N VAL A 185 -10.48 -6.78 18.22
CA VAL A 185 -10.29 -7.27 16.85
C VAL A 185 -11.65 -7.38 16.17
N VAL A 186 -11.84 -6.69 15.05
CA VAL A 186 -13.01 -6.87 14.18
C VAL A 186 -12.54 -7.59 12.93
N LEU A 187 -13.25 -8.64 12.53
CA LEU A 187 -13.03 -9.30 11.24
C LEU A 187 -14.37 -9.62 10.60
N SER A 188 -14.66 -8.95 9.48
CA SER A 188 -15.84 -9.21 8.67
C SER A 188 -15.40 -9.84 7.37
N THR A 189 -15.83 -11.06 7.09
CA THR A 189 -15.48 -11.77 5.85
C THR A 189 -16.72 -12.22 5.11
N GLN A 190 -16.69 -12.05 3.79
CA GLN A 190 -17.71 -12.56 2.90
C GLN A 190 -17.66 -14.08 2.87
N HIS A 191 -18.82 -14.73 2.80
CA HIS A 191 -18.92 -16.18 2.87
C HIS A 191 -20.11 -16.75 2.07
N ASP A 192 -20.09 -18.05 1.82
CA ASP A 192 -21.23 -18.80 1.27
C ASP A 192 -22.41 -18.88 2.25
N GLU A 193 -23.62 -19.08 1.74
CA GLU A 193 -24.84 -19.09 2.58
C GLU A 193 -24.92 -20.25 3.57
N ASP A 194 -24.21 -21.34 3.26
CA ASP A 194 -24.33 -22.64 3.91
C ASP A 194 -23.51 -22.75 5.21
N VAL A 195 -22.50 -21.89 5.41
CA VAL A 195 -21.71 -21.90 6.65
C VAL A 195 -22.50 -21.27 7.80
N SER A 196 -22.55 -21.97 8.94
CA SER A 196 -23.19 -21.43 10.14
C SER A 196 -22.34 -20.31 10.74
N GLN A 197 -22.98 -19.38 11.45
CA GLN A 197 -22.25 -18.31 12.14
C GLN A 197 -21.33 -18.85 13.25
N ALA A 198 -21.66 -19.99 13.86
CA ALA A 198 -20.81 -20.61 14.88
C ALA A 198 -19.52 -21.14 14.26
N ASP A 199 -19.64 -21.94 13.20
CA ASP A 199 -18.48 -22.53 12.50
C ASP A 199 -17.60 -21.45 11.88
N LEU A 200 -18.21 -20.40 11.30
CA LEU A 200 -17.48 -19.25 10.75
C LEU A 200 -16.64 -18.57 11.84
N LYS A 201 -17.24 -18.29 13.01
CA LYS A 201 -16.53 -17.62 14.12
C LYS A 201 -15.37 -18.46 14.64
N GLU A 202 -15.59 -19.75 14.84
CA GLU A 202 -14.55 -20.68 15.30
C GLU A 202 -13.41 -20.76 14.27
N ALA A 203 -13.74 -20.98 13.00
CA ALA A 203 -12.74 -21.09 11.93
C ALA A 203 -11.92 -19.79 11.76
N VAL A 204 -12.57 -18.62 11.77
CA VAL A 204 -11.88 -17.33 11.69
C VAL A 204 -10.98 -17.14 12.90
N MET A 205 -11.45 -17.46 14.10
CA MET A 205 -10.64 -17.37 15.32
C MET A 205 -9.40 -18.25 15.24
N GLU A 206 -9.58 -19.55 15.00
CA GLU A 206 -8.50 -20.52 15.06
C GLU A 206 -7.53 -20.42 13.87
N LEU A 207 -8.05 -20.26 12.65
CA LEU A 207 -7.25 -20.38 11.43
C LEU A 207 -6.76 -19.05 10.88
N ILE A 208 -7.31 -17.92 11.34
CA ILE A 208 -6.91 -16.57 10.92
C ILE A 208 -6.37 -15.77 12.11
N VAL A 209 -7.20 -15.45 13.11
CA VAL A 209 -6.83 -14.50 14.17
C VAL A 209 -5.65 -15.01 15.00
N LYS A 210 -5.73 -16.23 15.53
CA LYS A 210 -4.67 -16.82 16.37
C LYS A 210 -3.39 -17.17 15.60
N ASN A 211 -3.47 -17.27 14.27
CA ASN A 211 -2.30 -17.51 13.42
C ASN A 211 -1.51 -16.23 13.13
N VAL A 212 -2.13 -15.06 13.32
CA VAL A 212 -1.56 -13.77 12.93
C VAL A 212 -1.19 -12.92 14.14
N LEU A 213 -2.06 -12.85 15.14
CA LEU A 213 -1.86 -11.95 16.27
C LEU A 213 -0.91 -12.57 17.30
N PRO A 214 0.08 -11.82 17.81
CA PRO A 214 0.98 -12.31 18.86
C PRO A 214 0.20 -12.68 20.12
N ALA A 215 0.35 -13.93 20.57
CA ALA A 215 -0.42 -14.47 21.69
C ALA A 215 -0.18 -13.70 22.99
N GLU A 216 1.02 -13.14 23.16
CA GLU A 216 1.43 -12.32 24.29
C GLU A 216 0.73 -10.96 24.37
N LEU A 217 0.17 -10.47 23.26
CA LEU A 217 -0.62 -9.23 23.23
C LEU A 217 -2.11 -9.47 23.43
N LEU A 218 -2.57 -10.73 23.30
CA LEU A 218 -3.96 -11.11 23.57
C LEU A 218 -4.15 -11.38 25.06
N HIS A 219 -5.25 -10.88 25.63
CA HIS A 219 -5.59 -11.08 27.03
C HIS A 219 -7.06 -11.48 27.19
N LYS A 220 -7.44 -11.86 28.43
CA LYS A 220 -8.79 -12.33 28.75
C LYS A 220 -9.91 -11.33 28.43
N ASP A 221 -9.56 -10.05 28.34
CA ASP A 221 -10.48 -8.94 28.09
C ASP A 221 -10.41 -8.45 26.63
N THR A 222 -9.63 -9.11 25.75
CA THR A 222 -9.60 -8.80 24.33
C THR A 222 -10.95 -9.15 23.70
N GLU A 223 -11.58 -8.17 23.05
CA GLU A 223 -12.86 -8.37 22.37
C GLU A 223 -12.67 -8.86 20.93
N PHE A 224 -13.45 -9.85 20.51
CA PHE A 224 -13.43 -10.37 19.15
C PHE A 224 -14.80 -10.23 18.48
N HIS A 225 -14.86 -9.35 17.49
CA HIS A 225 -16.05 -9.02 16.70
C HIS A 225 -15.96 -9.67 15.32
N ILE A 226 -16.29 -10.95 15.23
CA ILE A 226 -16.28 -11.72 13.98
C ILE A 226 -17.68 -11.69 13.34
N ASN A 227 -17.78 -11.13 12.12
CA ASN A 227 -19.04 -10.88 11.41
C ASN A 227 -20.14 -10.30 12.32
N PRO A 228 -19.92 -9.13 12.95
CA PRO A 228 -20.79 -8.61 14.01
C PRO A 228 -22.23 -8.31 13.56
N THR A 229 -22.46 -8.09 12.26
CA THR A 229 -23.78 -7.88 11.66
C THR A 229 -24.44 -9.18 11.16
N GLY A 230 -23.82 -10.33 11.40
CA GLY A 230 -24.31 -11.63 10.95
C GLY A 230 -23.84 -11.99 9.53
N LYS A 231 -24.78 -12.35 8.65
CA LYS A 231 -24.45 -12.85 7.31
C LYS A 231 -23.81 -11.76 6.45
N PHE A 232 -22.70 -12.10 5.80
CA PHE A 232 -22.06 -11.29 4.76
C PHE A 232 -21.91 -12.12 3.47
N VAL A 233 -23.02 -12.31 2.76
CA VAL A 233 -23.06 -13.18 1.57
C VAL A 233 -22.77 -12.39 0.29
N ILE A 234 -23.36 -11.19 0.19
CA ILE A 234 -23.20 -10.26 -0.93
C ILE A 234 -22.11 -9.26 -0.58
N GLY A 235 -21.06 -9.18 -1.40
CA GLY A 235 -19.91 -8.30 -1.20
C GLY A 235 -19.30 -7.87 -2.54
N GLY A 236 -18.11 -7.28 -2.51
CA GLY A 236 -17.43 -6.80 -3.71
C GLY A 236 -18.17 -5.66 -4.43
N PRO A 237 -17.96 -5.49 -5.75
CA PRO A 237 -18.58 -4.40 -6.53
C PRO A 237 -20.11 -4.42 -6.57
N VAL A 238 -20.73 -5.52 -6.17
CA VAL A 238 -22.19 -5.64 -6.04
C VAL A 238 -22.68 -4.91 -4.81
N GLY A 239 -22.01 -5.17 -3.67
CA GLY A 239 -22.32 -4.57 -2.39
C GLY A 239 -22.00 -3.08 -2.35
N ASP A 240 -20.89 -2.66 -2.95
CA ASP A 240 -20.42 -1.27 -2.90
C ASP A 240 -19.72 -0.85 -4.21
N CYS A 241 -19.57 0.46 -4.44
CA CYS A 241 -18.78 1.00 -5.54
C CYS A 241 -17.30 1.03 -5.14
N GLY A 242 -16.40 0.68 -6.06
CA GLY A 242 -14.96 0.74 -5.85
C GLY A 242 -14.31 1.78 -6.76
N LEU A 243 -13.39 2.57 -6.21
CA LEU A 243 -12.58 3.51 -7.00
C LEU A 243 -11.10 3.42 -6.58
N THR A 244 -10.22 3.62 -7.56
CA THR A 244 -8.78 3.74 -7.33
C THR A 244 -8.48 4.86 -6.32
N GLY A 245 -7.54 4.64 -5.41
CA GLY A 245 -7.09 5.65 -4.47
C GLY A 245 -8.07 5.99 -3.35
N ARG A 246 -9.06 5.12 -3.06
CA ARG A 246 -10.01 5.33 -1.94
C ARG A 246 -9.60 4.63 -0.64
N LYS A 247 -8.40 4.04 -0.61
CA LYS A 247 -7.84 3.31 0.54
C LYS A 247 -6.44 3.80 0.96
N ILE A 248 -6.10 5.05 0.67
CA ILE A 248 -4.77 5.64 0.92
C ILE A 248 -4.25 5.51 2.37
N ILE A 249 -5.12 5.49 3.38
CA ILE A 249 -4.70 5.28 4.77
C ILE A 249 -4.39 3.81 5.06
N VAL A 250 -5.16 2.90 4.45
CA VAL A 250 -4.86 1.46 4.46
C VAL A 250 -3.57 1.19 3.70
N ASP A 251 -3.30 1.91 2.61
CA ASP A 251 -2.08 1.74 1.81
C ASP A 251 -0.80 2.18 2.51
N THR A 252 -0.93 3.01 3.55
CA THR A 252 0.18 3.65 4.24
C THR A 252 0.32 3.17 5.67
N TYR A 253 -0.01 4.01 6.65
CA TYR A 253 0.38 3.82 8.05
C TYR A 253 -0.84 3.66 8.97
N GLY A 254 -2.02 3.38 8.41
CA GLY A 254 -3.25 3.12 9.17
C GLY A 254 -3.66 4.25 10.10
N GLY A 255 -3.28 5.49 9.76
CA GLY A 255 -3.57 6.71 10.52
C GLY A 255 -2.53 7.07 11.59
N MET A 256 -1.52 6.22 11.83
CA MET A 256 -0.46 6.50 12.82
C MET A 256 0.42 7.70 12.40
N ALA A 257 0.59 7.87 11.09
CA ALA A 257 1.33 8.96 10.50
C ALA A 257 0.42 9.83 9.64
N ARG A 258 0.84 11.06 9.38
CA ARG A 258 0.14 11.98 8.48
C ARG A 258 0.13 11.44 7.06
N HIS A 259 -0.83 11.90 6.26
CA HIS A 259 -0.95 11.55 4.85
C HIS A 259 -1.03 12.79 3.97
N GLY A 260 -0.44 12.70 2.78
CA GLY A 260 -0.32 13.80 1.83
C GLY A 260 -1.55 14.07 0.97
N GLY A 261 -2.39 13.04 0.81
CA GLY A 261 -3.60 13.05 -0.01
C GLY A 261 -3.45 12.34 -1.35
N GLY A 262 -2.23 12.22 -1.87
CA GLY A 262 -1.96 11.52 -3.13
C GLY A 262 -2.15 10.00 -3.03
N ALA A 263 -2.93 9.43 -3.96
CA ALA A 263 -3.04 7.98 -4.14
C ALA A 263 -1.83 7.40 -4.90
N PHE A 264 -1.63 6.08 -4.83
CA PHE A 264 -0.49 5.38 -5.44
C PHE A 264 -0.84 4.63 -6.72
N SER A 265 -1.84 3.75 -6.67
CA SER A 265 -2.16 2.82 -7.76
C SER A 265 -2.45 3.51 -9.09
N GLY A 266 -2.01 2.89 -10.19
CA GLY A 266 -2.18 3.42 -11.54
C GLY A 266 -1.22 4.53 -11.94
N LYS A 267 -0.28 4.93 -11.08
CA LYS A 267 0.67 6.01 -11.35
C LYS A 267 2.08 5.48 -11.61
N ASP A 268 2.70 5.91 -12.71
CA ASP A 268 4.13 5.62 -12.94
C ASP A 268 5.05 6.39 -11.97
N PRO A 269 6.33 5.99 -11.82
CA PRO A 269 7.26 6.57 -10.85
C PRO A 269 7.55 8.06 -10.99
N SER A 270 7.22 8.69 -12.12
CA SER A 270 7.36 10.13 -12.26
C SER A 270 6.35 10.93 -11.43
N LYS A 271 5.26 10.30 -10.98
CA LYS A 271 4.28 10.93 -10.11
C LYS A 271 4.80 10.85 -8.68
N VAL A 272 5.20 12.00 -8.14
CA VAL A 272 5.82 12.11 -6.82
C VAL A 272 4.91 11.63 -5.69
N ASP A 273 3.59 11.60 -5.88
CA ASP A 273 2.65 10.98 -4.93
C ASP A 273 3.08 9.56 -4.53
N ARG A 274 3.53 8.78 -5.51
CA ARG A 274 3.99 7.40 -5.31
C ARG A 274 5.48 7.37 -4.97
N SER A 275 6.32 7.88 -5.86
CA SER A 275 7.77 7.72 -5.72
C SER A 275 8.35 8.45 -4.50
N ALA A 276 7.89 9.66 -4.19
CA ALA A 276 8.38 10.39 -3.02
C ALA A 276 7.78 9.88 -1.70
N ALA A 277 6.57 9.30 -1.71
CA ALA A 277 6.06 8.56 -0.55
C ALA A 277 6.91 7.31 -0.26
N TYR A 278 7.29 6.57 -1.30
CA TYR A 278 8.19 5.41 -1.17
C TYR A 278 9.58 5.83 -0.70
N ALA A 279 10.13 6.92 -1.24
CA ALA A 279 11.38 7.48 -0.76
C ALA A 279 11.30 7.94 0.70
N GLY A 280 10.18 8.58 1.08
CA GLY A 280 9.92 8.95 2.48
C GLY A 280 9.93 7.74 3.41
N ARG A 281 9.24 6.66 3.02
CA ARG A 281 9.28 5.38 3.76
C ARG A 281 10.71 4.86 3.86
N TYR A 282 11.44 4.80 2.76
CA TYR A 282 12.82 4.32 2.72
C TYR A 282 13.75 5.11 3.65
N VAL A 283 13.64 6.44 3.65
CA VAL A 283 14.39 7.32 4.55
C VAL A 283 14.03 7.05 6.01
N ALA A 284 12.75 7.10 6.37
CA ALA A 284 12.30 6.88 7.75
C ALA A 284 12.70 5.49 8.27
N LYS A 285 12.54 4.45 7.45
CA LYS A 285 12.91 3.07 7.78
C LYS A 285 14.40 2.94 8.03
N ASN A 286 15.25 3.55 7.21
CA ASN A 286 16.70 3.53 7.40
C ASN A 286 17.16 4.31 8.64
N ILE A 287 16.47 5.40 9.01
CA ILE A 287 16.76 6.15 10.25
C ILE A 287 16.46 5.32 11.49
N VAL A 288 15.30 4.65 11.52
CA VAL A 288 14.92 3.76 12.63
C VAL A 288 15.82 2.51 12.67
N ALA A 289 16.10 1.90 11.53
CA ALA A 289 17.01 0.74 11.43
C ALA A 289 18.45 1.07 11.85
N ALA A 290 18.92 2.29 11.59
CA ALA A 290 20.22 2.79 12.06
C ALA A 290 20.25 3.00 13.58
N GLY A 291 19.09 2.94 14.24
CA GLY A 291 18.94 3.23 15.66
C GLY A 291 19.14 4.71 15.99
N LEU A 292 18.89 5.62 15.04
CA LEU A 292 18.95 7.06 15.28
C LEU A 292 17.71 7.58 16.03
N ALA A 293 16.58 6.87 15.92
CA ALA A 293 15.33 7.12 16.61
C ALA A 293 14.52 5.83 16.73
N ASP A 294 13.61 5.75 17.71
CA ASP A 294 12.65 4.64 17.81
C ASP A 294 11.48 4.81 16.82
N LYS A 295 11.08 6.07 16.58
CA LYS A 295 10.04 6.47 15.61
C LYS A 295 10.50 7.66 14.80
N CYS A 296 10.18 7.68 13.51
CA CYS A 296 10.55 8.78 12.62
C CYS A 296 9.42 9.04 11.62
N GLU A 297 8.96 10.28 11.54
CA GLU A 297 8.13 10.78 10.44
C GLU A 297 8.95 11.80 9.62
N ILE A 298 8.94 11.66 8.30
CA ILE A 298 9.52 12.63 7.36
C ILE A 298 8.41 13.18 6.46
N GLN A 299 8.43 14.48 6.21
CA GLN A 299 7.60 15.13 5.21
C GLN A 299 8.48 15.68 4.09
N VAL A 300 8.08 15.46 2.85
CA VAL A 300 8.70 16.04 1.66
C VAL A 300 7.62 16.72 0.84
N SER A 301 7.91 17.85 0.18
CA SER A 301 6.97 18.47 -0.75
C SER A 301 7.64 18.95 -2.03
N TYR A 302 6.86 19.06 -3.09
CA TYR A 302 7.31 19.45 -4.43
C TYR A 302 6.38 20.49 -5.04
N ALA A 303 6.95 21.32 -5.91
CA ALA A 303 6.22 22.13 -6.86
C ALA A 303 6.30 21.48 -8.24
N ILE A 304 5.21 21.54 -9.00
CA ILE A 304 5.14 20.97 -10.36
C ILE A 304 6.28 21.51 -11.24
N GLY A 305 6.96 20.61 -11.96
CA GLY A 305 8.07 20.94 -12.84
C GLY A 305 9.38 21.32 -12.15
N VAL A 306 9.45 21.32 -10.82
CA VAL A 306 10.67 21.58 -10.04
C VAL A 306 11.24 20.25 -9.53
N ALA A 307 12.54 20.00 -9.78
CA ALA A 307 13.19 18.75 -9.38
C ALA A 307 13.49 18.72 -7.87
N GLN A 308 13.92 19.84 -7.30
CA GLN A 308 14.26 19.92 -5.88
C GLN A 308 13.00 19.96 -5.02
N PRO A 309 12.97 19.20 -3.90
CA PRO A 309 11.90 19.36 -2.91
C PRO A 309 11.81 20.81 -2.42
N THR A 310 10.60 21.34 -2.33
CA THR A 310 10.34 22.66 -1.75
C THR A 310 10.48 22.65 -0.23
N SER A 311 10.25 21.49 0.41
CA SER A 311 10.56 21.28 1.82
C SER A 311 10.98 19.83 2.12
N ILE A 312 11.80 19.68 3.15
CA ILE A 312 12.08 18.41 3.85
C ILE A 312 11.99 18.72 5.34
N SER A 313 11.10 18.04 6.05
CA SER A 313 10.90 18.17 7.50
C SER A 313 10.90 16.80 8.15
N LEU A 314 11.31 16.71 9.41
CA LEU A 314 11.45 15.46 10.14
C LEU A 314 11.02 15.62 11.59
N ASN A 315 10.42 14.57 12.17
CA ASN A 315 10.03 14.52 13.58
C ASN A 315 10.32 13.13 14.16
N THR A 316 11.18 13.06 15.18
CA THR A 316 11.48 11.79 15.90
C THR A 316 10.59 11.55 17.12
N PHE A 317 9.62 12.43 17.37
CA PHE A 317 8.69 12.37 18.50
C PHE A 317 9.41 12.29 19.86
N GLY A 318 10.60 12.88 19.96
CA GLY A 318 11.43 12.85 21.18
C GLY A 318 12.20 11.55 21.39
N THR A 319 12.20 10.63 20.42
CA THR A 319 12.93 9.35 20.48
C THR A 319 14.31 9.40 19.81
N GLY A 320 14.69 10.53 19.22
CA GLY A 320 15.98 10.71 18.56
C GLY A 320 17.17 10.69 19.51
N LYS A 321 18.23 9.95 19.16
CA LYS A 321 19.54 9.97 19.87
C LYS A 321 20.37 11.20 19.54
N ILE A 322 20.09 11.82 18.40
CA ILE A 322 20.63 13.11 17.95
C ILE A 322 19.46 14.02 17.57
N SER A 323 19.69 15.33 17.51
CA SER A 323 18.64 16.30 17.19
C SER A 323 18.09 16.10 15.77
N ASP A 324 16.79 16.34 15.58
CA ASP A 324 16.11 16.24 14.28
C ASP A 324 16.83 17.06 13.19
N ASP A 325 17.37 18.24 13.51
CA ASP A 325 18.18 19.06 12.59
C ASP A 325 19.44 18.35 12.07
N LYS A 326 20.09 17.54 12.90
CA LYS A 326 21.27 16.75 12.49
C LYS A 326 20.83 15.59 11.61
N ILE A 327 19.72 14.93 11.94
CA ILE A 327 19.15 13.86 11.11
C ILE A 327 18.76 14.43 9.73
N ILE A 328 18.14 15.61 9.64
CA ILE A 328 17.81 16.26 8.37
C ILE A 328 19.06 16.53 7.52
N LYS A 329 20.18 16.92 8.12
CA LYS A 329 21.45 17.08 7.40
C LYS A 329 21.93 15.75 6.81
N LEU A 330 21.94 14.69 7.61
CA LEU A 330 22.28 13.34 7.14
C LEU A 330 21.34 12.89 6.02
N VAL A 331 20.03 13.18 6.12
CA VAL A 331 19.07 12.87 5.06
C VAL A 331 19.48 13.55 3.74
N ARG A 332 19.83 14.83 3.78
CA ARG A 332 20.27 15.59 2.59
C ARG A 332 21.59 15.11 2.01
N GLU A 333 22.48 14.57 2.84
CA GLU A 333 23.79 14.05 2.42
C GLU A 333 23.69 12.64 1.82
N HIS A 334 22.79 11.81 2.31
CA HIS A 334 22.71 10.38 1.95
C HIS A 334 21.57 10.03 0.99
N PHE A 335 20.56 10.89 0.85
CA PHE A 335 19.41 10.63 -0.01
C PHE A 335 19.16 11.80 -0.95
N ASP A 336 19.25 11.52 -2.25
CA ASP A 336 18.85 12.47 -3.28
C ASP A 336 17.35 12.28 -3.58
N LEU A 337 16.56 13.24 -3.08
CA LEU A 337 15.10 13.21 -3.17
C LEU A 337 14.56 13.92 -4.42
N ARG A 338 15.37 14.13 -5.47
CA ARG A 338 14.84 14.57 -6.77
C ARG A 338 14.09 13.41 -7.45
N PRO A 339 13.01 13.64 -8.22
CA PRO A 339 12.21 12.56 -8.84
C PRO A 339 13.04 11.56 -9.67
N TYR A 340 13.96 12.05 -10.50
CA TYR A 340 14.88 11.21 -11.25
C TYR A 340 15.78 10.37 -10.33
N ALA A 341 16.36 10.99 -9.31
CA ALA A 341 17.25 10.30 -8.38
C ALA A 341 16.50 9.24 -7.56
N ILE A 342 15.28 9.51 -7.11
CA ILE A 342 14.41 8.54 -6.42
C ILE A 342 14.15 7.32 -7.32
N THR A 343 13.78 7.57 -8.59
CA THR A 343 13.50 6.51 -9.56
C THR A 343 14.68 5.56 -9.72
N ASN A 344 15.91 6.10 -9.78
CA ASN A 344 17.13 5.31 -9.90
C ASN A 344 17.56 4.67 -8.57
N MET A 345 17.48 5.41 -7.47
CA MET A 345 17.86 4.95 -6.12
C MET A 345 17.04 3.73 -5.71
N LEU A 346 15.75 3.73 -6.06
CA LEU A 346 14.82 2.67 -5.73
C LEU A 346 14.54 1.73 -6.93
N ASP A 347 15.21 1.88 -8.06
CA ASP A 347 15.02 1.03 -9.25
C ASP A 347 13.54 0.82 -9.60
N LEU A 348 12.80 1.91 -9.82
CA LEU A 348 11.33 1.90 -9.92
C LEU A 348 10.79 1.56 -11.31
N LEU A 349 11.62 1.46 -12.34
CA LEU A 349 11.14 1.26 -13.72
C LEU A 349 10.92 -0.23 -14.05
N HIS A 350 10.17 -0.93 -13.19
CA HIS A 350 9.86 -2.36 -13.32
C HIS A 350 8.39 -2.67 -12.97
N PRO A 351 7.80 -3.72 -13.54
CA PRO A 351 6.40 -4.11 -13.32
C PRO A 351 6.21 -4.85 -11.98
N MET A 352 6.20 -4.09 -10.88
CA MET A 352 6.10 -4.62 -9.51
C MET A 352 4.84 -4.16 -8.75
N TYR A 353 4.02 -3.32 -9.36
CA TYR A 353 3.07 -2.45 -8.66
C TYR A 353 1.76 -3.14 -8.29
N ARG A 354 1.28 -4.11 -9.07
CA ARG A 354 0.06 -4.86 -8.74
C ARG A 354 0.19 -5.56 -7.39
N ALA A 355 1.38 -6.05 -7.07
CA ALA A 355 1.67 -6.66 -5.78
C ALA A 355 1.46 -5.66 -4.63
N THR A 356 1.63 -4.36 -4.86
CA THR A 356 1.48 -3.28 -3.86
C THR A 356 0.04 -2.87 -3.59
N ALA A 357 -0.86 -3.11 -4.55
CA ALA A 357 -2.22 -2.56 -4.56
C ALA A 357 -3.15 -3.12 -3.48
N ALA A 358 -2.74 -4.16 -2.74
CA ALA A 358 -3.41 -4.68 -1.56
C ALA A 358 -2.42 -5.02 -0.45
N TYR A 359 -2.93 -5.03 0.78
CA TYR A 359 -2.18 -5.39 2.00
C TYR A 359 -1.04 -4.42 2.37
N GLY A 360 -1.16 -3.17 1.94
CA GLY A 360 -0.21 -2.10 2.23
C GLY A 360 0.97 -2.06 1.26
N HIS A 361 1.42 -0.85 0.97
CA HIS A 361 2.62 -0.62 0.16
C HIS A 361 3.91 -0.76 1.01
N PHE A 362 3.78 -0.68 2.33
CA PHE A 362 4.89 -0.60 3.27
C PHE A 362 4.89 -1.77 4.26
N GLY A 363 6.06 -2.08 4.82
CA GLY A 363 6.25 -3.16 5.78
C GLY A 363 6.24 -4.55 5.18
N ARG A 364 6.64 -4.68 3.91
CA ARG A 364 6.67 -5.95 3.17
C ARG A 364 8.08 -6.30 2.75
N GLU A 365 8.39 -7.59 2.85
CA GLU A 365 9.75 -8.06 2.57
C GLU A 365 10.08 -7.94 1.06
N PRO A 366 11.24 -7.35 0.70
CA PRO A 366 11.70 -7.31 -0.67
C PRO A 366 11.94 -8.71 -1.24
N GLN A 367 11.51 -8.97 -2.47
CA GLN A 367 11.70 -10.25 -3.15
C GLN A 367 12.29 -10.07 -4.54
N GLN A 368 13.15 -11.00 -4.98
CA GLN A 368 13.61 -11.06 -6.36
C GLN A 368 12.55 -11.73 -7.22
N VAL A 369 12.12 -11.07 -8.28
CA VAL A 369 11.13 -11.60 -9.22
C VAL A 369 11.62 -11.42 -10.65
N THR A 370 11.13 -12.25 -11.56
CA THR A 370 11.44 -12.13 -13.00
C THR A 370 10.16 -11.96 -13.78
N VAL A 371 10.03 -10.84 -14.50
CA VAL A 371 8.88 -10.52 -15.34
C VAL A 371 9.41 -10.01 -16.68
N GLY A 372 8.86 -10.48 -17.80
CA GLY A 372 9.31 -10.07 -19.14
C GLY A 372 10.81 -10.33 -19.41
N GLY A 373 11.40 -11.33 -18.75
CA GLY A 373 12.82 -11.66 -18.88
C GLY A 373 13.78 -10.74 -18.09
N LYS A 374 13.27 -9.80 -17.29
CA LYS A 374 14.06 -8.92 -16.41
C LYS A 374 13.89 -9.35 -14.96
N THR A 375 15.00 -9.43 -14.22
CA THR A 375 15.00 -9.72 -12.78
C THR A 375 15.21 -8.43 -11.99
N PHE A 376 14.34 -8.17 -11.01
CA PHE A 376 14.40 -6.98 -10.15
C PHE A 376 13.88 -7.29 -8.74
N THR A 377 14.13 -6.36 -7.82
CA THR A 377 13.63 -6.45 -6.43
C THR A 377 12.29 -5.74 -6.28
N THR A 378 11.27 -6.42 -5.76
CA THR A 378 10.02 -5.79 -5.31
C THR A 378 10.21 -5.03 -4.00
N PHE A 379 9.38 -4.03 -3.75
CA PHE A 379 9.43 -3.19 -2.54
C PHE A 379 10.84 -2.65 -2.19
N PRO A 380 11.61 -2.11 -3.15
CA PRO A 380 12.98 -1.66 -2.91
C PRO A 380 13.09 -0.59 -1.80
N TRP A 381 12.03 0.18 -1.55
CA TRP A 381 11.93 1.14 -0.45
C TRP A 381 11.86 0.52 0.95
N GLU A 382 11.72 -0.81 1.07
CA GLU A 382 11.75 -1.51 2.34
C GLU A 382 13.16 -1.97 2.74
N LYS A 383 14.18 -1.75 1.89
CA LYS A 383 15.59 -2.03 2.22
C LYS A 383 16.10 -1.08 3.32
N THR A 384 17.03 -1.59 4.13
CA THR A 384 17.72 -0.84 5.21
C THR A 384 19.22 -0.69 4.95
N ASP A 385 19.61 -0.65 3.67
CA ASP A 385 21.00 -0.62 3.19
C ASP A 385 21.73 0.71 3.43
N ARG A 386 21.01 1.77 3.83
CA ARG A 386 21.62 3.05 4.26
C ARG A 386 21.80 3.15 5.77
N ALA A 387 21.25 2.21 6.54
CA ALA A 387 21.25 2.28 8.00
C ALA A 387 22.67 2.34 8.60
N ALA A 388 23.59 1.49 8.11
CA ALA A 388 24.97 1.47 8.58
C ALA A 388 25.70 2.79 8.31
N ALA A 389 25.60 3.32 7.08
CA ALA A 389 26.22 4.58 6.71
C ALA A 389 25.67 5.77 7.52
N LEU A 390 24.35 5.79 7.77
CA LEU A 390 23.73 6.81 8.62
C LEU A 390 24.21 6.74 10.07
N LYS A 391 24.33 5.53 10.61
CA LYS A 391 24.83 5.30 11.97
C LYS A 391 26.27 5.79 12.12
N ASP A 392 27.15 5.42 11.19
CA ASP A 392 28.55 5.83 11.17
C ASP A 392 28.68 7.36 11.08
N ALA A 393 27.91 7.99 10.17
CA ALA A 393 27.92 9.44 10.00
C ALA A 393 27.35 10.20 11.22
N ALA A 394 26.42 9.59 11.95
CA ALA A 394 25.85 10.14 13.18
C ALA A 394 26.78 9.96 14.41
N GLY A 395 27.72 9.02 14.36
CA GLY A 395 28.64 8.72 15.46
C GLY A 395 27.97 8.05 16.67
N VAL A 396 26.96 7.19 16.43
CA VAL A 396 26.16 6.52 17.48
C VAL A 396 26.14 5.00 17.37
#